data_AF-A0A8C9XQJ7-F1
#
_entry.id   AF-A0A8C9XQJ7-F1
#
_cell.length_a   1.000
_cell.length_b   1.000
_cell.length_c   1.000
_cell.angle_alpha   90.00
_cell.angle_beta   90.00
_cell.angle_gamma   90.00
#
_symmetry.space_group_name_H-M   'P 1'
#
loop_
_entity.id
_entity.type
_entity.pdbx_description
1 polymer ?
#
loop_
_entity_poly.entity_id
_entity_poly.type
_entity_poly.pdbx_seq_one_letter_code
_entity_poly.pdbx_strand_id
1 'polypeptide(L)'
;MVAKSPSPLPERAIYGFVLFLGSQFGFCKYCHFTLPILNVYLLKTTKPLLLFGVNMNNTAPLDSVDIITDVYAQGQRTTDCRKGGIPRLKDVSIGEVNKMFYLSPKTSL
;
A
#
# COMPACT_ATOMS: atom_id res chain seq x y z
N MET A 1 -33.38 -38.59 -45.81
CA MET A 1 -33.96 -37.38 -46.44
C MET A 1 -33.67 -36.21 -45.50
N VAL A 2 -32.89 -35.22 -45.93
CA VAL A 2 -32.60 -34.02 -45.13
C VAL A 2 -33.84 -33.12 -45.16
N ALA A 3 -34.54 -33.00 -44.04
CA ALA A 3 -35.65 -32.06 -43.91
C ALA A 3 -35.08 -30.62 -43.98
N LYS A 4 -35.35 -29.91 -45.08
CA LYS A 4 -35.11 -28.47 -45.15
C LYS A 4 -36.23 -27.77 -44.38
N SER A 5 -35.94 -27.31 -43.17
CA SER A 5 -36.88 -26.42 -42.48
C SER A 5 -37.17 -25.21 -43.37
N PRO A 6 -38.45 -24.79 -43.50
CA PRO A 6 -38.81 -23.65 -44.31
C PRO A 6 -38.09 -22.41 -43.80
N SER A 7 -37.59 -21.59 -44.73
CA SER A 7 -36.95 -20.31 -44.39
C SER A 7 -37.93 -19.44 -43.60
N PRO A 8 -37.46 -18.70 -42.58
CA PRO A 8 -38.33 -17.81 -41.81
C PRO A 8 -39.01 -16.81 -42.74
N LEU A 9 -40.29 -16.55 -42.47
CA LEU A 9 -41.06 -15.56 -43.22
C LEU A 9 -40.38 -14.17 -43.11
N PRO A 10 -40.41 -13.33 -44.16
CA PRO A 10 -39.73 -12.04 -44.20
C PRO A 10 -40.03 -11.15 -42.99
N GLU A 11 -41.27 -11.21 -42.50
CA GLU A 11 -41.74 -10.50 -41.31
C GLU A 11 -40.97 -10.88 -40.03
N ARG A 12 -40.67 -12.17 -39.81
CA ARG A 12 -39.88 -12.62 -38.64
C ARG A 12 -38.42 -12.18 -38.72
N ALA A 13 -37.86 -12.07 -39.92
CA ALA A 13 -36.49 -11.60 -40.11
C ALA A 13 -36.32 -10.11 -39.76
N ILE A 14 -37.35 -9.29 -40.05
CA ILE A 14 -37.35 -7.85 -39.74
C ILE A 14 -37.30 -7.61 -38.22
N TYR A 15 -38.14 -8.31 -37.45
CA TYR A 15 -38.13 -8.18 -35.98
C TYR A 15 -36.80 -8.58 -35.36
N GLY A 16 -36.19 -9.67 -35.84
CA GLY A 16 -34.87 -10.10 -35.38
C GLY A 16 -33.79 -9.06 -35.65
N PHE A 17 -33.84 -8.43 -36.84
CA PHE A 17 -32.90 -7.38 -37.21
C PHE A 17 -33.06 -6.10 -36.37
N VAL A 18 -34.30 -5.65 -36.13
CA VAL A 18 -34.58 -4.49 -35.28
C VAL A 18 -34.14 -4.75 -33.84
N LEU A 19 -34.40 -5.95 -33.31
CA LEU A 19 -33.98 -6.34 -31.97
C LEU A 19 -32.45 -6.40 -31.86
N PHE A 20 -31.77 -6.92 -32.88
CA PHE A 20 -30.31 -6.94 -32.96
C PHE A 20 -29.72 -5.52 -32.90
N LEU A 21 -30.21 -4.60 -33.73
CA LEU A 21 -29.75 -3.21 -33.71
C LEU A 21 -30.03 -2.51 -32.39
N GLY A 22 -31.22 -2.73 -31.81
CA GLY A 22 -31.59 -2.19 -30.50
C GLY A 22 -30.68 -2.71 -29.38
N SER A 23 -30.34 -4.01 -29.40
CA SER A 23 -29.43 -4.63 -28.44
C SER A 23 -28.01 -4.07 -28.56
N GLN A 24 -27.48 -3.94 -29.78
CA GLN A 24 -26.15 -3.36 -30.00
C GLN A 24 -26.09 -1.90 -29.51
N PHE A 25 -27.12 -1.10 -29.80
CA PHE A 25 -27.20 0.28 -29.33
C PHE A 25 -27.26 0.36 -27.80
N GLY A 26 -28.11 -0.46 -27.17
CA GLY A 26 -28.24 -0.55 -25.72
C GLY A 26 -26.93 -0.98 -25.04
N PHE A 27 -26.25 -1.99 -25.60
CA PHE A 27 -24.96 -2.46 -25.09
C PHE A 27 -23.88 -1.38 -25.20
N CYS A 28 -23.77 -0.71 -26.35
CA CYS A 28 -22.83 0.40 -26.53
C CYS A 28 -23.07 1.52 -25.51
N LYS A 29 -24.33 1.87 -25.24
CA LYS A 29 -24.68 2.88 -24.22
C LYS A 29 -24.32 2.40 -22.83
N TYR A 30 -24.65 1.16 -22.49
CA TYR A 30 -24.29 0.56 -21.21
C TYR A 30 -22.78 0.61 -20.98
N CYS A 31 -21.97 0.15 -21.93
CA CYS A 31 -20.51 0.20 -21.82
C CYS A 31 -19.99 1.63 -21.73
N HIS A 32 -20.50 2.55 -22.56
CA HIS A 32 -20.06 3.94 -22.56
C HIS A 32 -20.28 4.64 -21.21
N PHE A 33 -21.34 4.30 -20.47
CA PHE A 33 -21.58 4.88 -19.15
C PHE A 33 -20.93 4.08 -18.01
N THR A 34 -20.94 2.75 -18.07
CA THR A 34 -20.44 1.93 -16.95
C THR A 34 -18.93 1.84 -16.89
N LEU A 35 -18.24 1.76 -18.03
CA LEU A 35 -16.77 1.70 -18.08
C LEU A 35 -16.10 2.94 -17.46
N PRO A 36 -16.49 4.20 -17.75
CA PRO A 36 -15.86 5.35 -17.11
C PRO A 36 -16.15 5.43 -15.62
N ILE A 37 -17.35 5.04 -15.17
CA ILE A 37 -17.71 5.00 -13.74
C ILE A 37 -16.81 4.00 -13.01
N LEU A 38 -16.66 2.79 -13.56
CA LEU A 38 -15.77 1.77 -12.98
C LEU A 38 -14.31 2.25 -12.94
N ASN A 39 -13.83 2.84 -14.04
CA ASN A 39 -12.46 3.36 -14.10
C ASN A 39 -12.21 4.45 -13.04
N VAL A 40 -13.15 5.36 -12.84
CA VAL A 40 -13.05 6.39 -11.79
C VAL A 40 -12.98 5.76 -10.39
N TYR A 41 -13.77 4.71 -10.14
CA TYR A 41 -13.73 4.00 -8.86
C TYR A 41 -12.38 3.29 -8.64
N LEU A 42 -11.87 2.57 -9.65
CA LEU A 42 -10.56 1.92 -9.59
C LEU A 42 -9.43 2.92 -9.39
N LEU A 43 -9.42 4.03 -10.12
CA LEU A 43 -8.39 5.06 -9.97
C LEU A 43 -8.43 5.72 -8.59
N LYS A 44 -9.61 5.89 -7.99
CA LYS A 44 -9.76 6.44 -6.64
C LYS A 44 -9.25 5.50 -5.54
N THR A 45 -9.39 4.19 -5.71
CA THR A 45 -8.99 3.21 -4.69
C THR A 45 -7.52 2.80 -4.84
N THR A 46 -7.04 2.58 -6.06
CA THR A 46 -5.67 2.06 -6.29
C THR A 46 -4.58 3.08 -5.97
N LYS A 47 -4.79 4.37 -6.28
CA LYS A 47 -3.78 5.43 -6.05
C LYS A 47 -3.39 5.60 -4.57
N PRO A 48 -4.33 5.78 -3.62
CA PRO A 48 -3.98 5.90 -2.21
C PRO A 48 -3.41 4.59 -1.65
N LEU A 49 -3.89 3.43 -2.11
CA LEU A 49 -3.35 2.14 -1.68
C LEU A 49 -1.89 1.96 -2.12
N LEU A 50 -1.57 2.32 -3.36
CA LEU A 50 -0.21 2.29 -3.88
C LEU A 50 0.69 3.28 -3.14
N LEU A 51 0.23 4.51 -2.95
CA LEU A 51 0.97 5.54 -2.22
C LEU A 51 1.26 5.09 -0.78
N PHE A 52 0.25 4.54 -0.10
CA PHE A 52 0.39 3.98 1.24
C PHE A 52 1.40 2.82 1.25
N GLY A 53 1.31 1.89 0.31
CA GLY A 53 2.24 0.76 0.21
C GLY A 53 3.70 1.20 -0.02
N VAL A 54 3.93 2.13 -0.95
CA VAL A 54 5.27 2.68 -1.20
C VAL A 54 5.79 3.44 0.02
N ASN A 55 4.93 4.23 0.66
CA ASN A 55 5.31 4.97 1.87
C ASN A 55 5.71 4.00 3.00
N MET A 56 4.94 2.94 3.22
CA MET A 56 5.26 1.91 4.22
C MET A 56 6.55 1.15 3.87
N ASN A 57 6.82 0.90 2.59
CA ASN A 57 8.02 0.18 2.16
C ASN A 57 9.30 1.03 2.24
N ASN A 58 9.19 2.36 2.14
CA ASN A 58 10.30 3.29 2.23
C ASN A 58 10.49 3.87 3.65
N THR A 59 9.65 3.49 4.61
CA THR A 59 9.80 3.91 6.01
C THR A 59 10.87 3.02 6.66
N ALA A 60 11.83 3.65 7.35
CA ALA A 60 12.85 2.91 8.10
C ALA A 60 12.20 2.03 9.19
N PRO A 61 12.80 0.87 9.53
CA PRO A 61 12.19 -0.05 10.48
C PRO A 61 12.07 0.60 11.86
N LEU A 62 11.06 0.19 12.64
CA LEU A 62 10.73 0.76 13.96
C LEU A 62 11.85 0.65 14.99
N ASP A 63 12.84 -0.21 14.76
CA ASP A 63 14.03 -0.41 15.59
C ASP A 63 15.26 0.39 15.10
N SER A 64 15.12 1.17 14.03
CA SER A 64 16.21 2.03 13.54
C SER A 64 16.42 3.22 14.47
N VAL A 65 17.61 3.27 15.06
CA VAL A 65 18.08 4.40 15.87
C VAL A 65 18.28 5.68 15.05
N ASP A 66 18.39 5.57 13.73
CA ASP A 66 18.56 6.73 12.83
C ASP A 66 17.29 7.57 12.73
N ILE A 67 16.11 6.99 13.04
CA ILE A 67 14.85 7.75 13.14
C ILE A 67 14.79 8.58 14.43
N ILE A 68 15.40 8.08 15.51
CA ILE A 68 15.38 8.72 16.84
C ILE A 68 16.47 9.81 16.94
N THR A 69 17.60 9.60 16.26
CA THR A 69 18.78 10.47 16.40
C THR A 69 18.73 11.61 15.38
N ASP A 70 18.32 12.81 15.80
CA ASP A 70 18.31 13.98 14.92
C ASP A 70 19.74 14.47 14.58
N VAL A 71 19.87 15.31 13.55
CA VAL A 71 21.17 15.82 13.04
C VAL A 71 21.98 16.54 14.13
N TYR A 72 21.33 17.14 15.12
CA TYR A 72 21.95 17.80 16.26
C TYR A 72 22.47 16.80 17.31
N ALA A 73 21.92 15.60 17.41
CA ALA A 73 22.43 14.54 18.29
C ALA A 73 23.73 13.89 17.77
N GLN A 74 23.95 13.86 16.44
CA GLN A 74 25.15 13.27 15.83
C GLN A 74 26.46 14.05 16.13
N GLY A 75 26.35 15.32 16.52
CA GLY A 75 27.50 16.20 16.80
C GLY A 75 28.07 16.10 18.22
N GLN A 76 27.44 15.32 19.11
CA GLN A 76 27.95 15.18 20.47
C GLN A 76 29.20 14.29 20.50
N ARG A 77 30.37 14.94 20.60
CA ARG A 77 31.67 14.26 20.75
C ARG A 77 31.66 13.38 22.01
N THR A 78 31.87 12.08 21.84
CA THR A 78 32.06 11.09 22.92
C THR A 78 33.42 11.19 23.60
N THR A 79 34.35 11.89 22.96
CA THR A 79 35.73 12.04 23.41
C THR A 79 35.86 13.31 24.25
N ASP A 80 35.82 13.13 25.57
CA ASP A 80 36.72 13.73 26.58
C ASP A 80 36.03 13.76 27.96
N CYS A 81 35.95 12.58 28.59
CA CYS A 81 35.59 12.50 30.00
C CYS A 81 36.86 12.81 30.81
N ARG A 82 36.97 14.03 31.35
CA ARG A 82 38.03 14.38 32.31
C ARG A 82 37.84 13.49 33.55
N LYS A 83 38.84 12.66 33.88
CA LYS A 83 38.80 11.77 35.05
C LYS A 83 38.49 12.59 36.31
N GLY A 84 37.33 12.34 36.93
CA GLY A 84 36.83 13.05 38.12
C GLY A 84 35.81 14.18 37.86
N GLY A 85 35.47 14.49 36.60
CA GLY A 85 34.41 15.44 36.27
C GLY A 85 33.03 14.81 36.20
N ILE A 86 31.98 15.64 36.28
CA ILE A 86 30.59 15.20 36.06
C ILE A 86 30.43 14.79 34.59
N PRO A 87 30.01 13.55 34.30
CA PRO A 87 29.82 13.09 32.92
C PRO A 87 28.77 13.93 32.21
N ARG A 88 28.99 14.23 30.93
CA ARG A 88 27.96 14.87 30.10
C ARG A 88 26.76 13.94 29.96
N LEU A 89 25.58 14.53 29.86
CA LEU A 89 24.37 13.81 29.52
C LEU A 89 24.55 13.17 28.14
N LYS A 90 24.47 11.84 28.11
CA LYS A 90 24.55 11.02 26.90
C LYS A 90 23.37 10.07 26.89
N ASP A 91 22.86 9.79 25.70
CA ASP A 91 21.84 8.76 25.56
C ASP A 91 22.49 7.38 25.77
N VAL A 92 21.83 6.56 26.56
CA VAL A 92 22.21 5.15 26.79
C VAL A 92 21.08 4.32 26.23
N SER A 93 21.40 3.33 25.40
CA SER A 93 20.36 2.50 24.79
C SER A 93 19.58 1.74 25.86
N ILE A 94 18.25 1.71 25.75
CA ILE A 94 17.40 1.03 26.72
C ILE A 94 17.74 -0.46 26.83
N GLY A 95 18.21 -1.07 25.73
CA GLY A 95 18.67 -2.46 25.70
C GLY A 95 19.94 -2.70 26.52
N GLU A 96 20.86 -1.74 26.55
CA GLU A 96 22.07 -1.79 27.37
C GLU A 96 21.74 -1.60 28.85
N VAL A 97 20.84 -0.66 29.19
CA VAL A 97 20.30 -0.49 30.55
C VAL A 97 19.59 -1.77 31.01
N ASN A 98 18.74 -2.35 30.16
CA ASN A 98 18.01 -3.57 30.50
C ASN A 98 18.95 -4.76 30.69
N LYS A 99 20.01 -4.88 29.88
CA LYS A 99 21.05 -5.88 30.10
C LYS A 99 21.76 -5.67 31.43
N MET A 100 22.14 -4.44 31.74
CA MET A 100 22.88 -4.12 32.95
C MET A 100 22.09 -4.40 34.23
N PHE A 101 20.80 -4.02 34.28
CA PHE A 101 20.01 -4.11 35.50
C PHE A 101 19.17 -5.39 35.62
N TYR A 102 18.75 -5.99 34.51
CA TYR A 102 17.80 -7.10 34.52
C TYR A 102 18.32 -8.41 33.93
N LEU A 103 19.32 -8.39 33.04
CA LEU A 103 19.79 -9.62 32.35
C LEU A 103 21.22 -10.05 32.73
N SER A 104 22.03 -9.17 33.30
CA SER A 104 23.38 -9.54 33.78
C SER A 104 23.29 -10.39 35.05
N PRO A 105 24.04 -11.51 35.15
CA PRO A 105 24.08 -12.31 36.37
C PRO A 105 24.65 -11.47 37.52
N LYS A 106 23.94 -11.42 38.65
CA LYS A 106 24.53 -10.86 39.88
C LYS A 106 25.67 -11.77 40.29
N THR A 107 26.91 -11.32 40.09
CA THR A 107 28.06 -11.94 40.72
C THR A 107 27.95 -11.62 42.22
N SER A 108 27.33 -12.53 42.97
CA SER A 108 27.29 -12.49 44.43
C SER A 108 28.71 -12.72 44.94
N LEU A 109 29.34 -11.65 45.39
CA LEU A 109 30.57 -11.68 46.18
C LEU A 109 30.19 -11.62 47.67
#